data_AF-A0A6V7W7Z0-F1
#
_entry.id   AF-A0A6V7W7Z0-F1
#
_cell.length_a   1.000
_cell.length_b   1.000
_cell.length_c   1.000
_cell.angle_alpha   90.00
_cell.angle_beta   90.00
_cell.angle_gamma   90.00
#
_symmetry.space_group_name_H-M   'P 1'
#
loop_
_entity.id
_entity.type
_entity.pdbx_description
1 polymer ?
#
loop_
_entity_poly.entity_id
_entity_poly.type
_entity_poly.pdbx_seq_one_letter_code
_entity_poly.pdbx_strand_id
1 'polypeptide(L)'
;MSENLQGVNDDLVSTLCSCSTINFEDSLNRIKLLEVEKDKTNLAFQLILAKLDLGLYHDQTIIKQLQELNEKMGGNEKIFSLQKMQFECFENKNKLEIEVEKQKEEIKSLESDKLEKEVIKILNENLEENKNELDEYKNKMAKLEEERYLVENELFKFKADFEKLKEENEKIFEEKLELLKELEENKLKIEKYEEDKKLELINLAKLKKENEGIFKVKNKLLEENKIKIMKIEEENKKLTKKLKDSENSIFPLRHEISQNKRNYEQAIKQVKDLAEDRDGQIKTLTERNAAYSDAKYEAEKKAKELLAKNEQLQLENKDFIAKIQLKDEKIRSFEMQVKEKCLNLTAIKFVELTSELDKLNKENKQIFYVKKPNKMSTIKNENSCCENKCINSNLCTGDCDKGNGYVNVYLNGMIKYRNKMPNDLGILRENKWIFLYGQHPYSKLSGYDSNYSLFYFEVKIFKELDSKICYAGIGFDVQNTNIFLCNYSIILGEIIKNLNG
;
A
#
# COMPACT_ATOMS: atom_id res chain seq x y z
N MET A 1 70.38 -22.98 62.56
CA MET A 1 69.96 -21.99 63.61
C MET A 1 69.02 -22.63 64.61
N SER A 2 69.66 -23.58 65.36
CA SER A 2 69.93 -23.73 66.80
C SER A 2 68.91 -22.98 67.65
N GLU A 3 68.09 -23.74 68.35
CA GLU A 3 68.09 -23.55 69.81
C GLU A 3 66.66 -23.61 70.36
N ASN A 4 66.43 -24.67 71.14
CA ASN A 4 66.36 -24.73 72.61
C ASN A 4 64.90 -24.71 73.09
N LEU A 5 64.58 -25.86 73.72
CA LEU A 5 64.51 -26.18 75.15
C LEU A 5 63.06 -26.11 75.65
N GLN A 6 62.57 -27.28 76.08
CA GLN A 6 62.61 -27.79 77.45
C GLN A 6 61.42 -27.30 78.25
N GLY A 7 60.54 -28.22 78.62
CA GLY A 7 60.32 -28.51 80.05
C GLY A 7 58.86 -28.68 80.38
N VAL A 8 58.45 -29.90 80.67
CA VAL A 8 57.88 -30.20 81.99
C VAL A 8 57.44 -31.67 82.02
N ASN A 9 58.31 -32.61 82.56
CA ASN A 9 58.49 -33.42 83.78
C ASN A 9 57.21 -33.49 84.60
N ASP A 10 56.49 -34.58 84.65
CA ASP A 10 56.35 -35.41 85.86
C ASP A 10 54.87 -35.71 86.13
N ASP A 11 54.31 -36.78 85.49
CA ASP A 11 53.34 -37.53 86.32
C ASP A 11 52.79 -38.72 85.54
N LEU A 12 53.53 -39.82 85.35
CA LEU A 12 52.69 -40.99 85.67
C LEU A 12 53.38 -42.28 85.23
N VAL A 13 54.70 -42.47 85.69
CA VAL A 13 55.29 -43.74 86.16
C VAL A 13 54.61 -44.18 87.45
N SER A 14 53.38 -44.72 87.41
CA SER A 14 53.03 -45.78 88.36
C SER A 14 51.97 -46.70 87.75
N THR A 15 52.41 -47.62 86.88
CA THR A 15 51.82 -48.96 87.04
C THR A 15 52.41 -49.91 85.99
N LEU A 16 53.70 -50.33 86.09
CA LEU A 16 54.26 -51.65 85.81
C LEU A 16 54.13 -52.56 87.04
N CYS A 17 53.13 -53.40 87.07
CA CYS A 17 53.52 -54.76 87.47
C CYS A 17 52.37 -55.74 87.19
N SER A 18 52.40 -56.31 86.02
CA SER A 18 52.17 -57.77 86.10
C SER A 18 51.89 -58.34 84.71
N CYS A 19 52.87 -58.95 84.06
CA CYS A 19 52.86 -60.38 83.72
C CYS A 19 52.78 -60.57 82.20
N SER A 20 53.84 -60.92 81.60
CA SER A 20 54.02 -62.21 80.91
C SER A 20 54.69 -61.99 79.55
N THR A 21 56.09 -62.22 79.56
CA THR A 21 57.02 -62.84 78.62
C THR A 21 56.39 -63.01 77.23
N ILE A 22 56.16 -61.76 76.54
CA ILE A 22 55.86 -61.79 75.09
C ILE A 22 57.17 -61.95 74.32
N ASN A 23 57.54 -63.14 74.03
CA ASN A 23 58.41 -63.74 73.02
C ASN A 23 58.75 -62.76 71.89
N PHE A 24 59.78 -61.98 72.08
CA PHE A 24 60.40 -61.05 71.13
C PHE A 24 60.11 -61.46 69.69
N GLU A 25 59.95 -62.77 69.46
CA GLU A 25 59.60 -63.22 68.10
C GLU A 25 58.12 -62.94 67.80
N ASP A 26 57.32 -62.83 68.79
CA ASP A 26 55.90 -62.50 68.64
C ASP A 26 55.68 -60.99 68.51
N SER A 27 56.52 -60.19 69.06
CA SER A 27 56.46 -58.72 68.91
C SER A 27 57.02 -58.27 67.56
N LEU A 28 58.00 -59.04 67.15
CA LEU A 28 58.57 -58.72 65.82
C LEU A 28 57.63 -59.17 64.71
N ASN A 29 56.89 -60.27 64.89
CA ASN A 29 55.87 -60.68 63.93
C ASN A 29 54.64 -59.76 63.96
N ARG A 30 54.40 -59.12 65.09
CA ARG A 30 53.30 -58.15 65.20
C ARG A 30 53.66 -56.82 64.56
N ILE A 31 54.91 -56.52 64.66
CA ILE A 31 55.36 -55.26 64.02
C ILE A 31 55.42 -55.44 62.51
N LYS A 32 55.79 -56.72 62.08
CA LYS A 32 55.79 -56.98 60.63
C LYS A 32 54.37 -57.06 60.07
N LEU A 33 53.48 -57.54 60.94
CA LEU A 33 52.07 -57.57 60.56
C LEU A 33 51.47 -56.17 60.55
N LEU A 34 51.93 -55.30 61.41
CA LEU A 34 51.42 -53.91 61.45
C LEU A 34 52.04 -53.09 60.32
N GLU A 35 53.24 -53.54 59.89
CA GLU A 35 53.88 -52.84 58.78
C GLU A 35 53.23 -53.25 57.44
N VAL A 36 52.71 -54.49 57.40
CA VAL A 36 51.99 -54.95 56.22
C VAL A 36 50.60 -54.30 56.17
N GLU A 37 50.05 -54.07 57.33
CA GLU A 37 48.72 -53.43 57.39
C GLU A 37 48.83 -51.93 57.10
N LYS A 38 49.94 -51.39 57.45
CA LYS A 38 50.21 -49.98 57.13
C LYS A 38 50.43 -49.80 55.62
N ASP A 39 51.07 -50.78 55.02
CA ASP A 39 51.34 -50.69 53.59
C ASP A 39 50.07 -50.96 52.77
N LYS A 40 49.15 -51.74 53.32
CA LYS A 40 47.86 -52.01 52.65
C LYS A 40 46.93 -50.80 52.74
N THR A 41 47.06 -50.12 53.87
CA THR A 41 46.21 -48.92 54.06
C THR A 41 46.74 -47.76 53.22
N ASN A 42 48.06 -47.78 53.02
CA ASN A 42 48.66 -46.73 52.19
C ASN A 42 48.41 -46.96 50.70
N LEU A 43 48.38 -48.21 50.32
CA LEU A 43 48.03 -48.56 48.94
C LEU A 43 46.56 -48.30 48.65
N ALA A 44 45.70 -48.50 49.61
CA ALA A 44 44.26 -48.22 49.47
C ALA A 44 43.99 -46.71 49.39
N PHE A 45 44.83 -45.97 50.04
CA PHE A 45 44.69 -44.50 50.00
C PHE A 45 45.21 -43.94 48.68
N GLN A 46 46.22 -44.52 48.14
CA GLN A 46 46.77 -44.05 46.86
C GLN A 46 45.86 -44.42 45.69
N LEU A 47 45.15 -45.54 45.84
CA LEU A 47 44.20 -45.97 44.80
C LEU A 47 42.94 -45.10 44.80
N ILE A 48 42.63 -44.60 45.96
CA ILE A 48 41.48 -43.70 46.08
C ILE A 48 41.84 -42.31 45.56
N LEU A 49 43.07 -41.91 45.73
CA LEU A 49 43.50 -40.59 45.22
C LEU A 49 43.69 -40.63 43.70
N ALA A 50 44.12 -41.81 43.16
CA ALA A 50 44.28 -41.98 41.70
C ALA A 50 42.91 -42.00 41.01
N LYS A 51 41.92 -42.50 41.69
CA LYS A 51 40.56 -42.56 41.12
C LYS A 51 39.87 -41.20 41.19
N LEU A 52 40.26 -40.35 42.09
CA LEU A 52 39.75 -38.97 42.21
C LEU A 52 40.40 -38.05 41.18
N ASP A 53 41.57 -38.35 40.70
CA ASP A 53 42.29 -37.58 39.66
C ASP A 53 41.76 -37.92 38.27
N LEU A 54 40.91 -39.00 38.15
CA LEU A 54 40.33 -39.37 36.85
C LEU A 54 38.89 -38.91 36.73
N GLY A 55 38.42 -38.06 37.68
CA GLY A 55 37.15 -37.33 37.50
C GLY A 55 35.94 -38.24 37.60
N LEU A 56 36.04 -39.41 38.28
CA LEU A 56 34.90 -40.32 38.46
C LEU A 56 34.18 -40.02 39.78
N TYR A 57 33.60 -38.81 39.96
CA TYR A 57 33.04 -38.28 41.21
C TYR A 57 31.61 -38.76 41.40
N HIS A 58 31.19 -39.71 40.49
CA HIS A 58 29.78 -40.07 40.67
C HIS A 58 29.64 -41.55 41.06
N ASP A 59 30.76 -42.15 41.59
CA ASP A 59 30.65 -43.57 41.92
C ASP A 59 30.37 -43.75 43.43
N GLN A 60 29.16 -43.89 43.84
CA GLN A 60 28.56 -44.06 45.17
C GLN A 60 29.31 -45.11 45.99
N THR A 61 30.23 -45.87 45.35
CA THR A 61 31.04 -46.91 46.00
C THR A 61 32.32 -46.32 46.58
N ILE A 62 32.77 -45.09 46.08
CA ILE A 62 33.99 -44.39 46.53
C ILE A 62 33.66 -43.51 47.74
N ILE A 63 32.42 -43.09 47.78
CA ILE A 63 31.93 -42.27 48.90
C ILE A 63 31.64 -43.18 50.11
N LYS A 64 31.27 -44.45 49.90
CA LYS A 64 31.01 -45.43 50.97
C LYS A 64 32.30 -46.01 51.52
N GLN A 65 33.38 -46.10 50.72
CA GLN A 65 34.70 -46.60 51.14
C GLN A 65 35.50 -45.53 51.89
N LEU A 66 35.29 -44.27 51.64
CA LEU A 66 35.92 -43.13 52.35
C LEU A 66 35.24 -42.88 53.69
N GLN A 67 33.92 -43.23 53.74
CA GLN A 67 33.16 -43.11 54.99
C GLN A 67 33.49 -44.25 55.95
N GLU A 68 33.83 -45.44 55.46
CA GLU A 68 34.23 -46.61 56.26
C GLU A 68 35.66 -46.47 56.77
N LEU A 69 36.57 -45.83 55.99
CA LEU A 69 37.94 -45.53 56.38
C LEU A 69 38.00 -44.41 57.41
N ASN A 70 37.08 -43.49 57.35
CA ASN A 70 36.92 -42.40 58.30
C ASN A 70 36.37 -42.90 59.64
N GLU A 71 35.56 -43.95 59.65
CA GLU A 71 35.01 -44.55 60.87
C GLU A 71 36.03 -45.44 61.56
N LYS A 72 37.06 -45.96 60.77
CA LYS A 72 38.10 -46.82 61.31
C LYS A 72 39.29 -46.02 61.83
N MET A 73 39.38 -44.68 61.50
CA MET A 73 40.53 -43.83 61.88
C MET A 73 40.09 -42.76 62.87
N GLY A 74 38.96 -43.05 63.66
CA GLY A 74 38.55 -42.28 64.85
C GLY A 74 38.41 -40.79 64.56
N GLY A 75 37.39 -40.42 63.68
CA GLY A 75 36.58 -39.19 63.55
C GLY A 75 37.33 -37.94 63.96
N ASN A 76 38.22 -37.46 63.13
CA ASN A 76 38.89 -36.16 63.24
C ASN A 76 38.12 -35.07 62.51
N GLU A 77 37.34 -34.20 63.06
CA GLU A 77 36.65 -32.91 62.87
C GLU A 77 37.30 -32.08 61.77
N LYS A 78 38.36 -32.44 61.14
CA LYS A 78 39.02 -31.73 60.02
C LYS A 78 38.70 -32.39 58.68
N ILE A 79 38.08 -33.57 58.65
CA ILE A 79 37.71 -34.30 57.42
C ILE A 79 36.24 -34.03 57.08
N PHE A 80 35.49 -33.55 58.04
CA PHE A 80 34.10 -33.12 57.85
C PHE A 80 34.04 -31.71 57.26
N SER A 81 35.02 -30.91 57.50
CA SER A 81 35.10 -29.57 56.91
C SER A 81 35.62 -29.61 55.48
N LEU A 82 36.33 -30.60 55.05
CA LEU A 82 36.82 -30.78 53.68
C LEU A 82 35.78 -31.47 52.80
N GLN A 83 34.85 -32.24 53.41
CA GLN A 83 33.72 -32.85 52.71
C GLN A 83 32.60 -31.85 52.46
N LYS A 84 32.50 -30.87 53.38
CA LYS A 84 31.52 -29.78 53.22
C LYS A 84 31.99 -28.76 52.19
N MET A 85 33.24 -28.56 52.07
CA MET A 85 33.81 -27.64 51.06
C MET A 85 33.84 -28.31 49.69
N GLN A 86 33.90 -29.58 49.59
CA GLN A 86 33.88 -30.32 48.32
C GLN A 86 32.46 -30.46 47.78
N PHE A 87 31.52 -30.46 48.74
CA PHE A 87 30.10 -30.51 48.34
C PHE A 87 29.61 -29.14 47.87
N GLU A 88 30.20 -28.09 48.42
CA GLU A 88 29.83 -26.73 48.01
C GLU A 88 30.51 -26.36 46.70
N CYS A 89 31.64 -26.94 46.41
CA CYS A 89 32.36 -26.73 45.14
C CYS A 89 31.73 -27.54 44.02
N PHE A 90 31.07 -28.65 44.33
CA PHE A 90 30.36 -29.49 43.35
C PHE A 90 29.01 -28.88 43.00
N GLU A 91 28.37 -28.20 43.96
CA GLU A 91 27.07 -27.55 43.71
C GLU A 91 27.24 -26.28 42.89
N ASN A 92 28.35 -25.64 43.07
CA ASN A 92 28.62 -24.40 42.31
C ASN A 92 29.11 -24.71 40.90
N LYS A 93 29.76 -25.82 40.71
CA LYS A 93 30.21 -26.26 39.37
C LYS A 93 29.04 -26.77 38.53
N ASN A 94 28.08 -27.39 39.15
CA ASN A 94 26.87 -27.86 38.46
C ASN A 94 25.94 -26.71 38.09
N LYS A 95 25.98 -25.69 38.89
CA LYS A 95 25.17 -24.50 38.59
C LYS A 95 25.79 -23.68 37.45
N LEU A 96 27.07 -23.72 37.39
CA LEU A 96 27.78 -23.00 36.33
C LEU A 96 27.71 -23.77 35.00
N GLU A 97 27.65 -25.08 35.08
CA GLU A 97 27.53 -25.91 33.88
C GLU A 97 26.12 -25.85 33.28
N ILE A 98 25.15 -25.65 34.13
CA ILE A 98 23.77 -25.47 33.66
C ILE A 98 23.58 -24.08 33.06
N GLU A 99 24.28 -23.10 33.57
CA GLU A 99 24.22 -21.72 33.07
C GLU A 99 25.00 -21.58 31.76
N VAL A 100 26.05 -22.32 31.63
CA VAL A 100 26.83 -22.30 30.38
C VAL A 100 26.08 -23.04 29.28
N GLU A 101 25.33 -24.07 29.62
CA GLU A 101 24.51 -24.80 28.64
C GLU A 101 23.26 -24.00 28.26
N LYS A 102 22.78 -23.21 29.19
CA LYS A 102 21.66 -22.28 28.91
C LYS A 102 22.11 -21.14 27.99
N GLN A 103 23.30 -20.68 28.17
CA GLN A 103 23.84 -19.59 27.33
C GLN A 103 24.24 -20.11 25.95
N LYS A 104 24.67 -21.40 25.83
CA LYS A 104 24.97 -22.04 24.55
C LYS A 104 23.71 -22.28 23.73
N GLU A 105 22.60 -22.52 24.39
CA GLU A 105 21.30 -22.70 23.71
C GLU A 105 20.71 -21.35 23.30
N GLU A 106 21.03 -20.31 24.06
CA GLU A 106 20.60 -18.95 23.73
C GLU A 106 21.42 -18.37 22.57
N ILE A 107 22.69 -18.74 22.48
CA ILE A 107 23.57 -18.29 21.40
C ILE A 107 23.25 -19.07 20.12
N LYS A 108 22.81 -20.36 20.20
CA LYS A 108 22.36 -21.16 19.06
C LYS A 108 21.02 -20.67 18.52
N SER A 109 20.17 -20.13 19.39
CA SER A 109 18.87 -19.57 18.99
C SER A 109 19.02 -18.18 18.39
N LEU A 110 20.03 -17.43 18.78
CA LEU A 110 20.25 -16.06 18.29
C LEU A 110 21.00 -16.10 16.94
N GLU A 111 21.89 -17.08 16.71
CA GLU A 111 22.60 -17.27 15.43
C GLU A 111 21.71 -17.90 14.37
N SER A 112 20.77 -18.70 14.81
CA SER A 112 19.73 -19.25 13.92
C SER A 112 18.70 -18.19 13.52
N ASP A 113 18.49 -17.22 14.37
CA ASP A 113 17.53 -16.13 14.09
C ASP A 113 18.17 -15.07 13.20
N LYS A 114 19.45 -14.86 13.31
CA LYS A 114 20.17 -13.92 12.45
C LYS A 114 20.38 -14.50 11.06
N LEU A 115 20.65 -15.74 10.96
CA LEU A 115 20.81 -16.43 9.67
C LEU A 115 19.46 -16.59 8.97
N GLU A 116 18.43 -16.77 9.73
CA GLU A 116 17.06 -16.84 9.18
C GLU A 116 16.59 -15.49 8.65
N LYS A 117 17.00 -14.48 9.29
CA LYS A 117 16.60 -13.12 8.86
C LYS A 117 17.39 -12.69 7.62
N GLU A 118 18.63 -13.11 7.51
CA GLU A 118 19.47 -12.78 6.36
C GLU A 118 19.07 -13.62 5.14
N VAL A 119 18.67 -14.84 5.31
CA VAL A 119 18.17 -15.70 4.23
C VAL A 119 16.81 -15.21 3.73
N ILE A 120 16.01 -14.69 4.67
CA ILE A 120 14.69 -14.16 4.29
C ILE A 120 14.86 -12.84 3.53
N LYS A 121 15.86 -12.11 3.91
CA LYS A 121 16.14 -10.84 3.20
C LYS A 121 16.65 -11.10 1.79
N ILE A 122 17.52 -12.06 1.58
CA ILE A 122 18.06 -12.41 0.26
C ILE A 122 16.96 -13.05 -0.60
N LEU A 123 16.12 -13.84 0.01
CA LEU A 123 15.02 -14.47 -0.72
C LEU A 123 13.98 -13.45 -1.15
N ASN A 124 13.82 -12.43 -0.30
CA ASN A 124 12.83 -11.40 -0.66
C ASN A 124 13.36 -10.48 -1.76
N GLU A 125 14.69 -10.22 -1.68
CA GLU A 125 15.30 -9.40 -2.73
C GLU A 125 15.32 -10.15 -4.07
N ASN A 126 15.57 -11.46 -4.06
CA ASN A 126 15.53 -12.29 -5.27
C ASN A 126 14.10 -12.47 -5.79
N LEU A 127 13.20 -12.57 -4.86
CA LEU A 127 11.78 -12.65 -5.24
C LEU A 127 11.31 -11.35 -5.90
N GLU A 128 11.80 -10.27 -5.39
CA GLU A 128 11.41 -8.96 -5.96
C GLU A 128 12.05 -8.76 -7.34
N GLU A 129 13.25 -9.16 -7.49
CA GLU A 129 13.92 -9.09 -8.79
C GLU A 129 13.26 -10.04 -9.80
N ASN A 130 12.85 -11.18 -9.38
CA ASN A 130 12.15 -12.13 -10.25
C ASN A 130 10.75 -11.63 -10.60
N LYS A 131 10.14 -10.93 -9.68
CA LYS A 131 8.82 -10.32 -9.96
C LYS A 131 8.93 -9.20 -10.99
N ASN A 132 10.01 -8.48 -10.89
CA ASN A 132 10.22 -7.40 -11.85
C ASN A 132 10.52 -7.96 -13.25
N GLU A 133 11.25 -9.04 -13.31
CA GLU A 133 11.54 -9.69 -14.59
C GLU A 133 10.29 -10.34 -15.19
N LEU A 134 9.51 -10.90 -14.33
CA LEU A 134 8.23 -11.47 -14.76
C LEU A 134 7.27 -10.41 -15.29
N ASP A 135 7.27 -9.29 -14.63
CA ASP A 135 6.41 -8.18 -15.09
C ASP A 135 6.89 -7.65 -16.44
N GLU A 136 8.18 -7.61 -16.59
CA GLU A 136 8.76 -7.17 -17.87
C GLU A 136 8.40 -8.16 -19.00
N TYR A 137 8.40 -9.43 -18.72
CA TYR A 137 8.03 -10.44 -19.72
C TYR A 137 6.54 -10.41 -20.04
N LYS A 138 5.77 -10.15 -19.05
CA LYS A 138 4.32 -10.04 -19.27
C LYS A 138 3.98 -8.85 -20.17
N ASN A 139 4.78 -7.80 -19.95
CA ASN A 139 4.56 -6.61 -20.79
C ASN A 139 5.00 -6.86 -22.23
N LYS A 140 6.10 -7.59 -22.39
CA LYS A 140 6.57 -7.90 -23.74
C LYS A 140 5.60 -8.84 -24.45
N MET A 141 4.99 -9.75 -23.73
CA MET A 141 4.03 -10.68 -24.31
C MET A 141 2.73 -9.96 -24.69
N ALA A 142 2.38 -9.03 -23.89
CA ALA A 142 1.18 -8.24 -24.21
C ALA A 142 1.39 -7.40 -25.47
N LYS A 143 2.62 -6.86 -25.63
CA LYS A 143 2.93 -6.08 -26.85
C LYS A 143 2.94 -6.98 -28.10
N LEU A 144 3.43 -8.14 -27.93
CA LEU A 144 3.48 -9.08 -29.05
C LEU A 144 2.08 -9.56 -29.43
N GLU A 145 1.25 -9.69 -28.50
CA GLU A 145 -0.14 -10.09 -28.78
C GLU A 145 -0.90 -8.98 -29.50
N GLU A 146 -0.59 -7.80 -29.12
CA GLU A 146 -1.21 -6.66 -29.81
C GLU A 146 -0.74 -6.57 -31.27
N GLU A 147 0.55 -6.81 -31.43
CA GLU A 147 1.09 -6.78 -32.80
C GLU A 147 0.50 -7.93 -33.64
N ARG A 148 0.38 -9.08 -33.05
CA ARG A 148 -0.26 -10.21 -33.73
C ARG A 148 -1.70 -9.89 -34.15
N TYR A 149 -2.40 -9.26 -33.28
CA TYR A 149 -3.79 -8.88 -33.61
C TYR A 149 -3.84 -7.88 -34.75
N LEU A 150 -2.90 -6.97 -34.82
CA LEU A 150 -2.87 -5.97 -35.90
C LEU A 150 -2.54 -6.63 -37.24
N VAL A 151 -1.68 -7.59 -37.17
CA VAL A 151 -1.29 -8.28 -38.40
C VAL A 151 -2.45 -9.14 -38.89
N GLU A 152 -3.13 -9.74 -38.04
CA GLU A 152 -4.29 -10.56 -38.42
C GLU A 152 -5.41 -9.72 -39.03
N ASN A 153 -5.55 -8.57 -38.48
CA ASN A 153 -6.57 -7.66 -39.04
C ASN A 153 -6.18 -7.19 -40.44
N GLU A 154 -4.89 -6.92 -40.58
CA GLU A 154 -4.44 -6.50 -41.91
C GLU A 154 -4.56 -7.65 -42.92
N LEU A 155 -4.33 -8.84 -42.49
CA LEU A 155 -4.46 -10.02 -43.37
C LEU A 155 -5.93 -10.25 -43.77
N PHE A 156 -6.76 -9.97 -42.84
CA PHE A 156 -8.19 -10.10 -43.14
C PHE A 156 -8.63 -9.07 -44.18
N LYS A 157 -8.12 -7.86 -44.06
CA LYS A 157 -8.44 -6.82 -45.04
C LYS A 157 -7.89 -7.17 -46.42
N PHE A 158 -6.69 -7.74 -46.36
CA PHE A 158 -6.07 -8.14 -47.62
C PHE A 158 -6.88 -9.26 -48.29
N LYS A 159 -7.34 -10.17 -47.55
CA LYS A 159 -8.15 -11.28 -48.09
C LYS A 159 -9.46 -10.77 -48.69
N ALA A 160 -10.03 -9.84 -48.05
CA ALA A 160 -11.28 -9.27 -48.56
C ALA A 160 -11.05 -8.52 -49.87
N ASP A 161 -9.94 -7.74 -49.87
CA ASP A 161 -9.61 -7.01 -51.11
C ASP A 161 -9.33 -7.99 -52.26
N PHE A 162 -8.67 -9.03 -51.93
CA PHE A 162 -8.36 -10.04 -52.95
C PHE A 162 -9.64 -10.68 -53.50
N GLU A 163 -10.58 -10.96 -52.68
CA GLU A 163 -11.83 -11.55 -53.14
C GLU A 163 -12.64 -10.59 -54.01
N LYS A 164 -12.58 -9.32 -53.69
CA LYS A 164 -13.25 -8.30 -54.52
C LYS A 164 -12.61 -8.22 -55.90
N LEU A 165 -11.32 -8.31 -55.88
CA LEU A 165 -10.61 -8.27 -57.16
C LEU A 165 -10.93 -9.50 -58.00
N LYS A 166 -10.98 -10.58 -57.34
CA LYS A 166 -11.37 -11.82 -58.02
C LYS A 166 -12.75 -11.71 -58.67
N GLU A 167 -13.68 -11.12 -57.98
CA GLU A 167 -15.05 -10.97 -58.51
C GLU A 167 -15.09 -9.99 -59.67
N GLU A 168 -14.29 -8.91 -59.53
CA GLU A 168 -14.23 -7.91 -60.61
C GLU A 168 -13.62 -8.53 -61.88
N ASN A 169 -12.64 -9.32 -61.64
CA ASN A 169 -12.01 -9.98 -62.79
C ASN A 169 -12.97 -10.96 -63.47
N GLU A 170 -13.75 -11.64 -62.72
CA GLU A 170 -14.75 -12.54 -63.29
C GLU A 170 -15.81 -11.77 -64.08
N LYS A 171 -16.19 -10.63 -63.61
CA LYS A 171 -17.17 -9.79 -64.32
C LYS A 171 -16.60 -9.28 -65.65
N ILE A 172 -15.31 -8.89 -65.57
CA ILE A 172 -14.66 -8.40 -66.79
C ILE A 172 -14.60 -9.53 -67.83
N PHE A 173 -14.29 -10.68 -67.33
CA PHE A 173 -14.23 -11.84 -68.23
C PHE A 173 -15.60 -12.11 -68.86
N GLU A 174 -16.67 -12.04 -68.14
CA GLU A 174 -18.02 -12.28 -68.69
C GLU A 174 -18.42 -11.21 -69.70
N GLU A 175 -18.01 -9.94 -69.39
CA GLU A 175 -18.30 -8.84 -70.33
C GLU A 175 -17.57 -9.04 -71.65
N LYS A 176 -16.32 -9.53 -71.52
CA LYS A 176 -15.54 -9.78 -72.74
C LYS A 176 -16.17 -10.90 -73.57
N LEU A 177 -16.67 -11.87 -72.90
CA LEU A 177 -17.34 -12.97 -73.60
C LEU A 177 -18.60 -12.49 -74.34
N GLU A 178 -19.33 -11.62 -73.77
CA GLU A 178 -20.55 -11.06 -74.39
C GLU A 178 -20.20 -10.19 -75.61
N LEU A 179 -19.18 -9.41 -75.45
CA LEU A 179 -18.76 -8.57 -76.59
C LEU A 179 -18.29 -9.43 -77.76
N LEU A 180 -17.68 -10.53 -77.43
CA LEU A 180 -17.24 -11.45 -78.49
C LEU A 180 -18.45 -12.06 -79.21
N LYS A 181 -19.49 -12.36 -78.49
CA LYS A 181 -20.71 -12.89 -79.13
C LYS A 181 -21.35 -11.83 -80.04
N GLU A 182 -21.31 -10.54 -79.58
CA GLU A 182 -21.87 -9.45 -80.39
C GLU A 182 -21.06 -9.24 -81.68
N LEU A 183 -19.79 -9.39 -81.53
CA LEU A 183 -18.92 -9.21 -82.69
C LEU A 183 -19.17 -10.31 -83.73
N GLU A 184 -19.40 -11.50 -83.25
CA GLU A 184 -19.68 -12.60 -84.18
C GLU A 184 -21.02 -12.41 -84.89
N GLU A 185 -21.99 -11.88 -84.20
CA GLU A 185 -23.30 -11.59 -84.81
C GLU A 185 -23.19 -10.48 -85.86
N ASN A 186 -22.42 -9.51 -85.52
CA ASN A 186 -22.23 -8.41 -86.48
C ASN A 186 -21.49 -8.88 -87.73
N LYS A 187 -20.57 -9.77 -87.50
CA LYS A 187 -19.86 -10.34 -88.66
C LYS A 187 -20.84 -11.06 -89.59
N LEU A 188 -21.78 -11.74 -89.06
CA LEU A 188 -22.77 -12.46 -89.87
C LEU A 188 -23.71 -11.50 -90.60
N LYS A 189 -24.02 -10.38 -89.98
CA LYS A 189 -24.89 -9.35 -90.59
C LYS A 189 -24.18 -8.68 -91.77
N ILE A 190 -22.91 -8.47 -91.60
CA ILE A 190 -22.13 -7.85 -92.67
C ILE A 190 -22.05 -8.80 -93.87
N GLU A 191 -21.91 -10.06 -93.61
CA GLU A 191 -21.87 -11.06 -94.69
C GLU A 191 -23.21 -11.15 -95.43
N LYS A 192 -24.30 -11.00 -94.75
CA LYS A 192 -25.64 -10.97 -95.35
C LYS A 192 -25.85 -9.71 -96.19
N TYR A 193 -25.35 -8.62 -95.68
CA TYR A 193 -25.46 -7.35 -96.41
C TYR A 193 -24.66 -7.41 -97.71
N GLU A 194 -23.55 -8.01 -97.65
CA GLU A 194 -22.71 -8.12 -98.85
C GLU A 194 -23.34 -9.04 -99.89
N GLU A 195 -24.10 -10.01 -99.47
CA GLU A 195 -24.82 -10.91 -100.38
C GLU A 195 -26.03 -10.21 -101.00
N ASP A 196 -26.69 -9.37 -100.25
CA ASP A 196 -27.86 -8.62 -100.74
C ASP A 196 -27.43 -7.55 -101.76
N LYS A 197 -26.28 -7.01 -101.51
CA LYS A 197 -25.72 -6.01 -102.44
C LYS A 197 -25.33 -6.67 -103.77
N LYS A 198 -24.84 -7.82 -103.73
CA LYS A 198 -24.48 -8.57 -104.94
C LYS A 198 -25.71 -8.97 -105.74
N LEU A 199 -26.86 -9.22 -105.12
CA LEU A 199 -28.14 -9.56 -105.73
C LEU A 199 -28.79 -8.33 -106.38
N GLU A 200 -28.54 -7.23 -105.75
CA GLU A 200 -29.05 -5.95 -106.28
C GLU A 200 -28.27 -5.53 -107.54
N LEU A 201 -27.06 -5.86 -107.56
CA LEU A 201 -26.22 -5.50 -108.71
C LEU A 201 -26.49 -6.45 -109.88
N ILE A 202 -26.97 -7.67 -109.60
CA ILE A 202 -27.37 -8.66 -110.62
C ILE A 202 -28.75 -8.30 -111.17
N ASN A 203 -29.69 -7.64 -110.38
CA ASN A 203 -31.03 -7.18 -110.80
C ASN A 203 -30.96 -5.89 -111.60
N LEU A 204 -29.88 -5.11 -111.39
CA LEU A 204 -29.64 -3.85 -112.12
C LEU A 204 -29.00 -4.13 -113.47
N ALA A 205 -28.36 -5.25 -113.59
CA ALA A 205 -27.74 -5.70 -114.84
C ALA A 205 -28.74 -6.42 -115.74
N LYS A 206 -29.96 -6.95 -115.20
CA LYS A 206 -31.09 -7.58 -115.92
C LYS A 206 -32.07 -6.52 -116.42
N LEU A 207 -32.11 -5.25 -115.84
CA LEU A 207 -33.00 -4.12 -116.17
C LEU A 207 -32.35 -3.23 -117.24
N LYS A 208 -31.02 -3.46 -117.39
CA LYS A 208 -30.25 -2.73 -118.42
C LYS A 208 -30.21 -3.52 -119.73
N LYS A 209 -30.70 -4.84 -119.77
CA LYS A 209 -30.76 -5.71 -120.94
C LYS A 209 -32.19 -5.80 -121.48
N GLU A 210 -33.29 -5.09 -120.78
CA GLU A 210 -34.71 -5.13 -121.17
C GLU A 210 -35.17 -3.76 -121.66
N ASN A 211 -34.19 -2.75 -121.76
CA ASN A 211 -34.56 -1.38 -122.17
C ASN A 211 -33.84 -1.01 -123.47
N GLU A 212 -33.50 -2.08 -124.29
CA GLU A 212 -32.97 -1.80 -125.63
C GLU A 212 -33.88 -2.37 -126.71
N GLY A 213 -35.32 -2.36 -126.60
CA GLY A 213 -36.21 -2.79 -127.69
C GLY A 213 -37.50 -1.97 -127.74
N ILE A 214 -37.50 -0.63 -127.35
CA ILE A 214 -38.81 0.01 -127.54
C ILE A 214 -38.63 1.33 -128.26
N PHE A 215 -37.68 1.34 -129.31
CA PHE A 215 -37.45 2.60 -130.02
C PHE A 215 -37.93 2.49 -131.46
N LYS A 216 -39.24 1.86 -131.76
CA LYS A 216 -39.70 2.01 -133.15
C LYS A 216 -41.22 2.09 -133.21
N VAL A 217 -41.93 2.74 -132.11
CA VAL A 217 -43.34 3.14 -132.28
C VAL A 217 -43.51 4.58 -131.81
N LYS A 218 -42.34 5.41 -131.77
CA LYS A 218 -42.31 6.72 -131.09
C LYS A 218 -42.38 7.85 -132.11
N ASN A 219 -42.80 7.61 -133.36
CA ASN A 219 -42.74 8.81 -134.22
C ASN A 219 -44.05 9.02 -134.97
N LYS A 220 -45.24 8.37 -134.35
CA LYS A 220 -46.59 8.72 -134.81
C LYS A 220 -47.46 9.18 -133.66
N LEU A 221 -46.88 9.31 -132.24
CA LEU A 221 -47.49 9.81 -131.00
C LEU A 221 -46.91 11.16 -130.61
N LEU A 222 -45.97 11.74 -131.49
CA LEU A 222 -45.14 12.94 -131.28
C LEU A 222 -45.89 14.19 -131.71
N GLU A 223 -47.19 14.11 -132.11
CA GLU A 223 -47.85 15.41 -132.40
C GLU A 223 -49.12 15.57 -131.59
N GLU A 224 -49.61 14.48 -130.79
CA GLU A 224 -50.66 14.48 -129.76
C GLU A 224 -50.04 14.54 -128.36
N ASN A 225 -48.65 14.42 -128.11
CA ASN A 225 -47.87 14.40 -126.88
C ASN A 225 -47.19 15.75 -126.61
N LYS A 226 -47.23 16.60 -127.60
CA LYS A 226 -46.64 17.95 -127.45
C LYS A 226 -47.55 18.87 -126.63
N ILE A 227 -48.97 18.61 -126.55
CA ILE A 227 -49.91 19.34 -125.70
C ILE A 227 -50.03 18.64 -124.35
N LYS A 228 -49.74 17.38 -124.11
CA LYS A 228 -49.65 16.60 -122.86
C LYS A 228 -48.29 16.76 -122.21
N ILE A 229 -47.22 17.13 -123.00
CA ILE A 229 -45.85 17.33 -122.52
C ILE A 229 -45.69 18.74 -121.96
N MET A 230 -46.54 19.71 -122.53
CA MET A 230 -46.53 21.08 -121.98
C MET A 230 -47.31 21.14 -120.67
N LYS A 231 -48.46 20.32 -120.48
CA LYS A 231 -49.21 20.19 -119.22
C LYS A 231 -48.42 19.36 -118.20
N ILE A 232 -47.58 18.47 -118.56
CA ILE A 232 -46.72 17.64 -117.70
C ILE A 232 -45.49 18.43 -117.27
N GLU A 233 -44.99 19.35 -118.19
CA GLU A 233 -43.83 20.19 -117.85
C GLU A 233 -44.20 21.27 -116.84
N GLU A 234 -45.50 21.76 -116.99
CA GLU A 234 -46.03 22.71 -116.00
C GLU A 234 -46.32 22.01 -114.66
N GLU A 235 -46.86 20.83 -114.65
CA GLU A 235 -47.07 20.03 -113.44
C GLU A 235 -45.74 19.58 -112.83
N ASN A 236 -44.76 19.36 -113.66
CA ASN A 236 -43.42 19.00 -113.17
C ASN A 236 -42.71 20.21 -112.54
N LYS A 237 -42.97 21.38 -113.10
CA LYS A 237 -42.42 22.60 -112.49
C LYS A 237 -43.08 22.89 -111.14
N LYS A 238 -44.45 22.58 -111.09
CA LYS A 238 -45.17 22.71 -109.82
C LYS A 238 -44.70 21.65 -108.81
N LEU A 239 -44.42 20.50 -109.28
CA LEU A 239 -43.96 19.42 -108.39
C LEU A 239 -42.52 19.64 -107.95
N THR A 240 -41.71 20.21 -108.87
CA THR A 240 -40.33 20.53 -108.52
C THR A 240 -40.28 21.64 -107.47
N LYS A 241 -41.20 22.61 -107.68
CA LYS A 241 -41.31 23.67 -106.66
C LYS A 241 -41.82 23.11 -105.33
N LYS A 242 -42.79 22.18 -105.36
CA LYS A 242 -43.31 21.54 -104.13
C LYS A 242 -42.23 20.66 -103.49
N LEU A 243 -41.46 20.02 -104.29
CA LEU A 243 -40.35 19.21 -103.79
C LEU A 243 -39.28 20.07 -103.13
N LYS A 244 -38.99 21.14 -103.83
CA LYS A 244 -38.01 22.08 -103.25
C LYS A 244 -38.53 22.69 -101.94
N ASP A 245 -39.85 23.02 -101.95
CA ASP A 245 -40.48 23.53 -100.72
C ASP A 245 -40.49 22.45 -99.63
N SER A 246 -40.71 21.21 -100.02
CA SER A 246 -40.68 20.11 -99.05
C SER A 246 -39.26 19.86 -98.56
N GLU A 247 -38.28 19.94 -99.42
CA GLU A 247 -36.87 19.81 -99.03
C GLU A 247 -36.44 20.92 -98.08
N ASN A 248 -37.02 22.16 -98.44
CA ASN A 248 -36.69 23.31 -97.57
C ASN A 248 -37.35 23.16 -96.20
N SER A 249 -38.44 22.36 -96.13
CA SER A 249 -39.10 22.13 -94.84
C SER A 249 -38.42 20.97 -94.09
N ILE A 250 -37.69 20.05 -94.73
CA ILE A 250 -37.05 18.86 -94.15
C ILE A 250 -35.72 19.26 -93.49
N PHE A 251 -35.13 20.35 -94.07
CA PHE A 251 -33.81 20.75 -93.56
C PHE A 251 -33.90 21.25 -92.11
N PRO A 252 -34.85 22.09 -91.69
CA PRO A 252 -34.96 22.54 -90.30
C PRO A 252 -35.33 21.39 -89.35
N LEU A 253 -36.04 20.45 -89.93
CA LEU A 253 -36.42 19.30 -89.09
C LEU A 253 -35.21 18.41 -88.80
N ARG A 254 -34.32 18.25 -89.83
CA ARG A 254 -33.10 17.46 -89.62
C ARG A 254 -32.17 18.13 -88.62
N HIS A 255 -32.06 19.41 -88.82
CA HIS A 255 -31.26 20.17 -87.85
C HIS A 255 -31.81 20.07 -86.43
N GLU A 256 -33.18 20.17 -86.29
CA GLU A 256 -33.80 20.05 -84.96
C GLU A 256 -33.57 18.66 -84.37
N ILE A 257 -33.64 17.65 -85.24
CA ILE A 257 -33.44 16.28 -84.76
C ILE A 257 -31.99 16.12 -84.26
N SER A 258 -31.09 16.65 -85.02
CA SER A 258 -29.68 16.59 -84.62
C SER A 258 -29.42 17.33 -83.30
N GLN A 259 -30.02 18.48 -83.14
CA GLN A 259 -29.84 19.24 -81.89
C GLN A 259 -30.44 18.49 -80.70
N ASN A 260 -31.62 17.96 -80.97
CA ASN A 260 -32.26 17.21 -79.89
C ASN A 260 -31.44 15.98 -79.49
N LYS A 261 -30.90 15.40 -80.50
CA LYS A 261 -30.05 14.23 -80.21
C LYS A 261 -28.86 14.62 -79.33
N ARG A 262 -28.21 15.73 -79.65
CA ARG A 262 -27.07 16.20 -78.85
C ARG A 262 -27.51 16.54 -77.42
N ASN A 263 -28.67 17.17 -77.35
CA ASN A 263 -29.17 17.55 -76.02
C ASN A 263 -29.44 16.31 -75.15
N TYR A 264 -30.00 15.29 -75.80
CA TYR A 264 -30.31 14.09 -75.04
C TYR A 264 -29.02 13.36 -74.63
N GLU A 265 -28.08 13.36 -75.50
CA GLU A 265 -26.81 12.71 -75.16
C GLU A 265 -26.12 13.42 -73.98
N GLN A 266 -26.20 14.71 -73.97
CA GLN A 266 -25.60 15.46 -72.85
C GLN A 266 -26.35 15.20 -71.55
N ALA A 267 -27.67 15.18 -71.65
CA ALA A 267 -28.47 14.91 -70.44
C ALA A 267 -28.17 13.51 -69.90
N ILE A 268 -28.00 12.59 -70.84
CA ILE A 268 -27.69 11.22 -70.42
C ILE A 268 -26.32 11.17 -69.73
N LYS A 269 -25.43 11.87 -70.32
CA LYS A 269 -24.10 11.93 -69.71
C LYS A 269 -24.15 12.54 -68.32
N GLN A 270 -24.90 13.59 -68.13
CA GLN A 270 -25.01 14.25 -66.81
C GLN A 270 -25.63 13.30 -65.78
N VAL A 271 -26.63 12.58 -66.22
CA VAL A 271 -27.30 11.65 -65.30
C VAL A 271 -26.34 10.52 -64.92
N LYS A 272 -25.56 10.09 -65.84
CA LYS A 272 -24.58 9.03 -65.54
C LYS A 272 -23.53 9.50 -64.55
N ASP A 273 -23.05 10.68 -64.78
CA ASP A 273 -22.05 11.24 -63.86
C ASP A 273 -22.63 11.38 -62.44
N LEU A 274 -23.91 11.78 -62.34
CA LEU A 274 -24.52 11.92 -61.02
C LEU A 274 -24.71 10.55 -60.37
N ALA A 275 -25.07 9.61 -61.18
CA ALA A 275 -25.27 8.25 -60.65
C ALA A 275 -23.94 7.68 -60.11
N GLU A 276 -22.88 7.94 -60.83
CA GLU A 276 -21.55 7.47 -60.37
C GLU A 276 -21.13 8.15 -59.08
N ASP A 277 -21.36 9.45 -59.05
CA ASP A 277 -21.06 10.20 -57.82
C ASP A 277 -21.86 9.66 -56.63
N ARG A 278 -23.15 9.40 -56.87
CA ARG A 278 -24.00 8.88 -55.80
C ARG A 278 -23.51 7.50 -55.34
N ASP A 279 -23.09 6.68 -56.27
CA ASP A 279 -22.56 5.36 -55.92
C ASP A 279 -21.30 5.48 -55.05
N GLY A 280 -20.48 6.47 -55.44
CA GLY A 280 -19.30 6.72 -54.61
C GLY A 280 -19.64 7.13 -53.18
N GLN A 281 -20.65 7.99 -53.07
CA GLN A 281 -21.06 8.44 -51.73
C GLN A 281 -21.65 7.28 -50.91
N ILE A 282 -22.42 6.43 -51.55
CA ILE A 282 -23.03 5.29 -50.85
C ILE A 282 -21.95 4.32 -50.39
N LYS A 283 -20.98 4.14 -51.23
CA LYS A 283 -19.86 3.28 -50.85
C LYS A 283 -19.11 3.82 -49.64
N THR A 284 -18.82 5.12 -49.65
CA THR A 284 -18.13 5.76 -48.52
C THR A 284 -18.97 5.65 -47.25
N LEU A 285 -20.25 5.86 -47.33
CA LEU A 285 -21.12 5.78 -46.15
C LEU A 285 -21.18 4.35 -45.62
N THR A 286 -21.21 3.45 -46.54
CA THR A 286 -21.24 2.04 -46.12
C THR A 286 -19.96 1.67 -45.38
N GLU A 287 -18.81 2.10 -45.84
CA GLU A 287 -17.54 1.85 -45.16
C GLU A 287 -17.48 2.53 -43.79
N ARG A 288 -18.02 3.76 -43.76
CA ARG A 288 -18.06 4.47 -42.46
C ARG A 288 -18.95 3.75 -41.45
N ASN A 289 -20.05 3.33 -41.90
CA ASN A 289 -20.97 2.63 -40.99
C ASN A 289 -20.35 1.31 -40.49
N ALA A 290 -19.65 0.64 -41.37
CA ALA A 290 -18.95 -0.59 -40.94
C ALA A 290 -17.88 -0.29 -39.89
N ALA A 291 -17.10 0.79 -40.15
CA ALA A 291 -16.09 1.21 -39.17
C ALA A 291 -16.73 1.58 -37.84
N TYR A 292 -17.84 2.27 -37.93
CA TYR A 292 -18.55 2.66 -36.71
C TYR A 292 -19.04 1.44 -35.94
N SER A 293 -19.61 0.54 -36.59
CA SER A 293 -20.10 -0.68 -35.94
C SER A 293 -18.95 -1.44 -35.27
N ASP A 294 -17.77 -1.55 -35.95
CA ASP A 294 -16.59 -2.19 -35.35
C ASP A 294 -16.12 -1.44 -34.10
N ALA A 295 -16.10 -0.11 -34.23
CA ALA A 295 -15.69 0.70 -33.08
C ALA A 295 -16.66 0.53 -31.91
N LYS A 296 -17.90 0.51 -32.23
CA LYS A 296 -18.91 0.33 -31.17
C LYS A 296 -18.73 -1.03 -30.49
N TYR A 297 -18.49 -2.05 -31.24
CA TYR A 297 -18.26 -3.39 -30.67
C TYR A 297 -17.04 -3.40 -29.76
N GLU A 298 -15.94 -2.82 -30.15
CA GLU A 298 -14.72 -2.77 -29.34
C GLU A 298 -14.93 -1.97 -28.05
N ALA A 299 -15.69 -0.89 -28.20
CA ALA A 299 -15.98 -0.08 -27.00
C ALA A 299 -16.81 -0.87 -25.99
N GLU A 300 -17.72 -1.65 -26.48
CA GLU A 300 -18.56 -2.45 -25.57
C GLU A 300 -17.74 -3.56 -24.91
N LYS A 301 -16.89 -4.14 -25.67
CA LYS A 301 -15.99 -5.16 -25.12
C LYS A 301 -15.11 -4.58 -24.01
N LYS A 302 -14.54 -3.38 -24.25
CA LYS A 302 -13.70 -2.72 -23.23
C LYS A 302 -14.52 -2.34 -22.00
N ALA A 303 -15.74 -1.93 -22.26
CA ALA A 303 -16.62 -1.56 -21.12
C ALA A 303 -16.91 -2.77 -20.24
N LYS A 304 -17.09 -3.88 -20.83
CA LYS A 304 -17.36 -5.11 -20.07
C LYS A 304 -16.13 -5.54 -19.27
N GLU A 305 -14.95 -5.39 -19.88
CA GLU A 305 -13.71 -5.71 -19.17
C GLU A 305 -13.49 -4.81 -17.96
N LEU A 306 -13.80 -3.56 -18.17
CA LEU A 306 -13.62 -2.61 -17.06
C LEU A 306 -14.63 -2.89 -15.94
N LEU A 307 -15.77 -3.27 -16.36
CA LEU A 307 -16.77 -3.60 -15.35
C LEU A 307 -16.34 -4.84 -14.55
N ALA A 308 -15.80 -5.83 -15.19
CA ALA A 308 -15.32 -7.03 -14.49
C ALA A 308 -14.16 -6.68 -13.55
N LYS A 309 -13.29 -5.80 -14.00
CA LYS A 309 -12.18 -5.36 -13.15
C LYS A 309 -12.68 -4.62 -11.91
N ASN A 310 -13.64 -3.80 -12.13
CA ASN A 310 -14.20 -3.04 -11.00
C ASN A 310 -14.86 -3.97 -9.98
N GLU A 311 -15.54 -4.97 -10.48
CA GLU A 311 -16.16 -5.94 -9.56
C GLU A 311 -15.11 -6.71 -8.76
N GLN A 312 -14.05 -7.03 -9.38
CA GLN A 312 -12.93 -7.69 -8.69
C GLN A 312 -12.32 -6.79 -7.61
N LEU A 313 -12.13 -5.56 -7.95
CA LEU A 313 -11.57 -4.62 -6.97
C LEU A 313 -12.52 -4.43 -5.79
N GLN A 314 -13.76 -4.46 -6.06
CA GLN A 314 -14.74 -4.33 -4.97
C GLN A 314 -14.66 -5.52 -4.02
N LEU A 315 -14.44 -6.64 -4.56
CA LEU A 315 -14.32 -7.83 -3.70
C LEU A 315 -13.04 -7.78 -2.87
N GLU A 316 -11.97 -7.34 -3.51
CA GLU A 316 -10.70 -7.19 -2.77
C GLU A 316 -10.84 -6.16 -1.65
N ASN A 317 -11.54 -5.09 -1.96
CA ASN A 317 -11.75 -4.05 -0.93
C ASN A 317 -12.55 -4.57 0.25
N LYS A 318 -13.50 -5.39 -0.09
CA LYS A 318 -14.29 -5.98 1.00
C LYS A 318 -13.42 -6.87 1.88
N ASP A 319 -12.57 -7.59 1.26
CA ASP A 319 -11.65 -8.45 2.01
C ASP A 319 -10.72 -7.62 2.90
N PHE A 320 -10.23 -6.53 2.38
CA PHE A 320 -9.33 -5.65 3.16
C PHE A 320 -10.07 -5.05 4.36
N ILE A 321 -11.25 -4.65 4.09
CA ILE A 321 -12.04 -4.04 5.17
C ILE A 321 -12.26 -5.05 6.29
N ALA A 322 -12.52 -6.28 5.91
CA ALA A 322 -12.71 -7.33 6.92
C ALA A 322 -11.42 -7.55 7.73
N LYS A 323 -10.31 -7.52 7.04
CA LYS A 323 -9.02 -7.71 7.73
C LYS A 323 -8.74 -6.55 8.69
N ILE A 324 -9.08 -5.36 8.28
CA ILE A 324 -8.88 -4.18 9.13
C ILE A 324 -9.75 -4.28 10.38
N GLN A 325 -10.92 -4.72 10.19
CA GLN A 325 -11.84 -4.84 11.33
C GLN A 325 -11.34 -5.89 12.32
N LEU A 326 -10.82 -6.94 11.77
CA LEU A 326 -10.26 -7.98 12.64
C LEU A 326 -9.07 -7.44 13.46
N LYS A 327 -8.23 -6.72 12.76
CA LYS A 327 -7.08 -6.14 13.47
C LYS A 327 -7.51 -5.11 14.51
N ASP A 328 -8.51 -4.31 14.22
CA ASP A 328 -9.02 -3.30 15.16
C ASP A 328 -9.58 -3.98 16.42
N GLU A 329 -10.24 -5.11 16.21
CA GLU A 329 -10.77 -5.85 17.37
C GLU A 329 -9.63 -6.39 18.23
N LYS A 330 -8.60 -6.83 17.60
CA LYS A 330 -7.44 -7.31 18.35
C LYS A 330 -6.78 -6.18 19.15
N ILE A 331 -6.64 -5.05 18.53
CA ILE A 331 -6.05 -3.89 19.21
C ILE A 331 -6.89 -3.50 20.43
N ARG A 332 -8.18 -3.51 20.22
CA ARG A 332 -9.08 -3.17 21.34
C ARG A 332 -8.92 -4.16 22.49
N SER A 333 -8.81 -5.39 22.15
CA SER A 333 -8.61 -6.41 23.18
C SER A 333 -7.30 -6.21 23.93
N PHE A 334 -6.27 -5.89 23.19
CA PHE A 334 -4.98 -5.64 23.84
C PHE A 334 -5.04 -4.40 24.73
N GLU A 335 -5.69 -3.36 24.26
CA GLU A 335 -5.81 -2.13 25.06
C GLU A 335 -6.53 -2.42 26.38
N MET A 336 -7.54 -3.27 26.28
CA MET A 336 -8.29 -3.61 27.50
C MET A 336 -7.39 -4.40 28.47
N GLN A 337 -6.60 -5.32 27.96
CA GLN A 337 -5.68 -6.10 28.80
C GLN A 337 -4.64 -5.20 29.48
N VAL A 338 -4.11 -4.26 28.71
CA VAL A 338 -3.11 -3.32 29.26
C VAL A 338 -3.75 -2.45 30.35
N LYS A 339 -4.90 -1.94 30.10
CA LYS A 339 -5.60 -1.11 31.10
C LYS A 339 -5.83 -1.89 32.40
N GLU A 340 -6.23 -3.12 32.23
CA GLU A 340 -6.49 -3.96 33.41
C GLU A 340 -5.20 -4.21 34.19
N LYS A 341 -4.13 -4.51 33.46
CA LYS A 341 -2.84 -4.75 34.12
C LYS A 341 -2.33 -3.49 34.81
N CYS A 342 -2.50 -2.34 34.17
CA CYS A 342 -2.07 -1.06 34.76
C CYS A 342 -2.86 -0.75 36.03
N LEU A 343 -4.17 -0.98 35.99
CA LEU A 343 -5.00 -0.71 37.18
C LEU A 343 -4.58 -1.61 38.34
N ASN A 344 -4.19 -2.82 38.02
CA ASN A 344 -3.79 -3.75 39.09
C ASN A 344 -2.43 -3.38 39.68
N LEU A 345 -1.51 -2.97 38.77
CA LEU A 345 -0.17 -2.59 39.24
C LEU A 345 -0.22 -1.32 40.08
N THR A 346 -1.00 -0.35 39.65
CA THR A 346 -1.12 0.92 40.39
C THR A 346 -1.74 0.69 41.77
N ALA A 347 -2.71 -0.16 41.76
CA ALA A 347 -3.37 -0.43 43.03
C ALA A 347 -2.39 -1.06 44.04
N ILE A 348 -1.52 -1.96 43.52
CA ILE A 348 -0.55 -2.63 44.39
C ILE A 348 0.50 -1.63 44.88
N LYS A 349 0.95 -0.78 43.98
CA LYS A 349 1.98 0.21 44.37
C LYS A 349 1.43 1.25 45.34
N PHE A 350 0.20 1.60 45.10
CA PHE A 350 -0.43 2.58 46.02
C PHE A 350 -0.50 2.01 47.43
N VAL A 351 -0.84 0.78 47.59
CA VAL A 351 -0.94 0.15 48.91
C VAL A 351 0.45 0.08 49.56
N GLU A 352 1.46 -0.27 48.73
CA GLU A 352 2.82 -0.38 49.24
C GLU A 352 3.35 0.97 49.72
N LEU A 353 3.15 1.94 48.88
CA LEU A 353 3.66 3.28 49.24
C LEU A 353 2.92 3.83 50.45
N THR A 354 1.59 3.59 50.52
CA THR A 354 0.81 4.06 51.67
C THR A 354 1.32 3.44 52.96
N SER A 355 1.65 2.18 52.91
CA SER A 355 2.20 1.48 54.09
C SER A 355 3.55 2.06 54.50
N GLU A 356 4.46 2.31 53.49
CA GLU A 356 5.78 2.90 53.77
C GLU A 356 5.65 4.29 54.40
N LEU A 357 4.69 5.00 53.85
CA LEU A 357 4.44 6.34 54.40
C LEU A 357 3.99 6.26 55.85
N ASP A 358 3.09 5.34 56.14
CA ASP A 358 2.60 5.19 57.52
C ASP A 358 3.74 4.83 58.47
N LYS A 359 4.64 3.99 58.04
CA LYS A 359 5.81 3.62 58.84
C LYS A 359 6.71 4.82 59.14
N LEU A 360 6.94 5.60 58.11
CA LEU A 360 7.79 6.78 58.27
C LEU A 360 7.15 7.79 59.22
N ASN A 361 5.85 7.93 59.14
CA ASN A 361 5.14 8.88 60.01
C ASN A 361 5.21 8.45 61.48
N LYS A 362 5.16 7.14 61.69
CA LYS A 362 5.25 6.62 63.07
C LYS A 362 6.66 6.82 63.64
N GLU A 363 7.70 6.71 62.78
CA GLU A 363 9.10 6.76 63.21
C GLU A 363 9.61 8.21 63.28
N ASN A 364 9.02 9.19 62.62
CA ASN A 364 9.51 10.58 62.58
C ASN A 364 8.46 11.54 63.13
N LYS A 365 8.13 11.54 64.57
CA LYS A 365 7.11 12.31 65.32
C LYS A 365 7.18 13.80 64.99
N GLN A 366 7.98 14.14 63.86
CA GLN A 366 8.15 15.61 63.76
C GLN A 366 7.65 16.11 62.41
N ILE A 367 7.02 15.20 61.54
CA ILE A 367 6.51 15.78 60.29
C ILE A 367 5.18 15.12 59.95
N PHE A 368 4.12 15.73 60.38
CA PHE A 368 2.74 15.30 60.09
C PHE A 368 2.27 15.87 58.74
N TYR A 369 2.30 14.98 57.83
CA TYR A 369 1.76 15.30 56.49
C TYR A 369 0.24 15.20 56.50
N VAL A 370 -0.47 16.25 56.60
CA VAL A 370 -1.93 16.26 56.44
C VAL A 370 -2.27 16.46 54.97
N LYS A 371 -2.71 15.28 54.37
CA LYS A 371 -3.20 15.38 52.98
C LYS A 371 -4.65 15.85 52.95
N LYS A 372 -4.85 17.13 53.00
CA LYS A 372 -6.25 17.56 52.78
C LYS A 372 -6.41 18.07 51.34
N PRO A 373 -7.01 17.22 50.55
CA PRO A 373 -7.29 17.70 49.19
C PRO A 373 -8.06 19.02 49.18
N ASN A 374 -7.40 20.02 48.68
CA ASN A 374 -8.06 21.33 48.60
C ASN A 374 -8.29 21.73 47.14
N LYS A 375 -9.61 21.91 46.73
CA LYS A 375 -9.95 22.40 45.38
C LYS A 375 -10.14 23.91 45.38
N MET A 376 -9.59 24.46 44.34
CA MET A 376 -9.85 25.90 44.19
C MET A 376 -11.32 26.15 43.84
N SER A 377 -12.04 26.84 44.68
CA SER A 377 -13.49 26.84 44.37
C SER A 377 -14.05 28.26 44.37
N THR A 378 -13.06 29.27 44.87
CA THR A 378 -13.72 30.59 44.92
C THR A 378 -12.73 31.67 44.49
N ILE A 379 -13.21 32.70 43.83
CA ILE A 379 -12.44 33.92 43.50
C ILE A 379 -12.94 35.07 44.37
N LYS A 380 -12.08 35.72 45.14
CA LYS A 380 -12.52 36.85 45.99
C LYS A 380 -13.03 38.00 45.14
N ASN A 381 -14.10 38.58 45.59
CA ASN A 381 -14.88 39.64 44.92
C ASN A 381 -14.07 40.92 44.77
N GLU A 382 -13.06 41.09 45.52
CA GLU A 382 -12.37 42.38 45.62
C GLU A 382 -11.40 42.58 44.47
N ASN A 383 -11.25 41.53 43.64
CA ASN A 383 -10.34 41.65 42.50
C ASN A 383 -11.03 41.20 41.21
N SER A 384 -12.30 41.77 41.02
CA SER A 384 -13.13 41.42 39.87
C SER A 384 -12.65 42.18 38.61
N CYS A 385 -12.73 41.59 37.54
CA CYS A 385 -12.24 42.10 36.24
C CYS A 385 -12.90 43.43 35.89
N CYS A 386 -14.11 43.79 36.60
CA CYS A 386 -14.76 45.09 36.35
C CYS A 386 -15.68 45.44 37.50
N GLU A 387 -16.09 46.65 37.54
CA GLU A 387 -16.96 47.24 38.58
C GLU A 387 -18.25 46.43 38.74
N ASN A 388 -18.51 45.58 37.63
CA ASN A 388 -19.75 44.79 37.67
C ASN A 388 -19.51 43.41 38.30
N LYS A 389 -18.30 43.20 38.89
CA LYS A 389 -17.93 41.96 39.61
C LYS A 389 -18.27 40.72 38.78
N CYS A 390 -17.99 40.73 37.47
CA CYS A 390 -18.32 39.75 36.44
C CYS A 390 -17.68 38.38 36.76
N ILE A 391 -16.71 38.23 37.70
CA ILE A 391 -15.93 37.05 38.12
C ILE A 391 -16.82 36.08 38.88
N ASN A 392 -18.09 36.57 39.33
CA ASN A 392 -19.00 35.68 40.08
C ASN A 392 -20.35 35.54 39.37
N SER A 393 -20.44 36.20 38.15
CA SER A 393 -21.77 36.30 37.51
C SER A 393 -21.87 35.30 36.36
N ASN A 394 -21.92 34.00 36.58
CA ASN A 394 -22.39 32.92 35.70
C ASN A 394 -21.94 33.14 34.25
N LEU A 395 -20.75 33.26 33.91
CA LEU A 395 -20.52 33.41 32.48
C LEU A 395 -19.98 32.10 31.89
N CYS A 396 -20.72 31.12 31.83
CA CYS A 396 -20.58 29.83 31.13
C CYS A 396 -19.73 29.96 29.87
N THR A 397 -19.35 31.28 29.49
CA THR A 397 -18.73 31.40 28.16
C THR A 397 -17.33 31.98 28.27
N GLY A 398 -16.93 32.37 29.66
CA GLY A 398 -15.51 32.73 29.79
C GLY A 398 -15.25 34.19 29.38
N ASP A 399 -16.39 35.14 29.12
CA ASP A 399 -16.15 36.57 28.77
C ASP A 399 -16.85 37.47 29.77
N CYS A 400 -16.03 38.55 30.29
CA CYS A 400 -16.71 39.61 31.04
C CYS A 400 -17.45 40.56 30.10
N ASP A 401 -18.62 41.23 30.44
CA ASP A 401 -19.47 42.11 29.62
C ASP A 401 -18.68 43.29 29.08
N LYS A 402 -17.38 43.41 29.55
CA LYS A 402 -16.59 44.55 29.05
C LYS A 402 -15.43 44.06 28.19
N GLY A 403 -15.44 42.76 27.93
CA GLY A 403 -14.48 42.26 26.96
C GLY A 403 -13.09 42.04 27.56
N ASN A 404 -12.85 42.07 28.92
CA ASN A 404 -11.58 41.78 29.59
C ASN A 404 -11.37 40.27 29.76
N GLY A 405 -9.96 39.80 29.51
CA GLY A 405 -9.63 38.40 29.82
C GLY A 405 -10.06 37.98 31.22
N TYR A 406 -10.66 36.83 31.32
CA TYR A 406 -11.13 36.44 32.66
C TYR A 406 -10.76 34.98 32.93
N VAL A 407 -10.86 34.52 34.36
CA VAL A 407 -10.52 33.19 34.88
C VAL A 407 -11.80 32.48 35.33
N ASN A 408 -12.01 31.33 34.78
CA ASN A 408 -13.13 30.49 35.20
C ASN A 408 -12.62 29.29 36.00
N VAL A 409 -13.22 29.18 37.29
CA VAL A 409 -12.88 27.98 38.07
C VAL A 409 -14.04 26.99 37.99
N TYR A 410 -13.88 25.84 37.40
CA TYR A 410 -14.92 24.83 37.24
C TYR A 410 -15.10 24.04 38.55
N LEU A 411 -16.26 23.45 38.65
CA LEU A 411 -16.61 22.70 39.86
C LEU A 411 -15.54 21.66 40.19
N ASN A 412 -14.80 21.21 39.16
CA ASN A 412 -13.80 20.17 39.40
C ASN A 412 -12.44 20.76 39.72
N GLY A 413 -12.38 22.11 39.92
CA GLY A 413 -11.13 22.73 40.36
C GLY A 413 -10.25 23.17 39.20
N MET A 414 -10.83 22.91 37.95
CA MET A 414 -10.13 23.34 36.74
C MET A 414 -10.27 24.85 36.52
N ILE A 415 -8.95 25.39 36.21
CA ILE A 415 -8.98 26.86 36.01
C ILE A 415 -8.71 27.16 34.53
N LYS A 416 -9.69 27.86 33.87
CA LYS A 416 -9.49 28.30 32.48
C LYS A 416 -9.27 29.82 32.42
N TYR A 417 -8.06 30.07 31.84
CA TYR A 417 -7.72 31.50 31.68
C TYR A 417 -7.86 31.93 30.23
N ARG A 418 -8.65 32.93 30.04
CA ARG A 418 -8.75 33.43 28.67
C ARG A 418 -8.16 34.84 28.56
N ASN A 419 -7.07 34.77 27.74
CA ASN A 419 -6.39 36.05 27.49
C ASN A 419 -7.06 36.81 26.35
N LYS A 420 -7.23 38.15 26.53
CA LYS A 420 -7.68 38.90 25.35
C LYS A 420 -6.53 39.12 24.36
N MET A 421 -6.81 38.77 23.10
CA MET A 421 -5.92 39.11 21.97
C MET A 421 -5.97 40.61 21.67
N PRO A 422 -4.84 41.27 21.59
CA PRO A 422 -4.82 42.71 21.24
C PRO A 422 -5.87 43.07 20.18
N ASN A 423 -6.96 43.90 20.49
CA ASN A 423 -7.76 44.45 19.38
C ASN A 423 -6.88 45.08 18.30
N ASP A 424 -7.20 44.98 16.98
CA ASP A 424 -6.62 45.58 15.77
C ASP A 424 -5.90 46.89 16.08
N LEU A 425 -6.01 47.34 17.38
CA LEU A 425 -5.42 48.65 17.69
C LEU A 425 -4.21 48.48 18.62
N GLY A 426 -3.74 47.23 18.93
CA GLY A 426 -2.47 47.00 19.62
C GLY A 426 -2.45 47.54 21.05
N ILE A 427 -3.62 47.95 21.68
CA ILE A 427 -3.47 48.45 23.04
C ILE A 427 -3.72 47.31 24.03
N LEU A 428 -2.66 46.67 24.52
CA LEU A 428 -2.73 45.59 25.53
C LEU A 428 -3.32 46.10 26.84
N ARG A 429 -4.59 46.06 27.03
CA ARG A 429 -5.05 46.36 28.39
C ARG A 429 -4.55 45.30 29.37
N GLU A 430 -3.61 45.68 30.32
CA GLU A 430 -3.01 44.84 31.34
C GLU A 430 -4.07 43.94 32.02
N ASN A 431 -3.89 42.62 31.85
CA ASN A 431 -4.71 41.67 32.61
C ASN A 431 -4.65 41.94 34.11
N LYS A 432 -5.82 41.96 34.79
CA LYS A 432 -5.86 42.16 36.24
C LYS A 432 -5.50 40.87 36.98
N TRP A 433 -4.89 41.04 38.17
CA TRP A 433 -4.50 39.92 39.04
C TRP A 433 -5.74 39.20 39.58
N ILE A 434 -5.52 37.87 39.48
CA ILE A 434 -6.64 37.09 40.03
C ILE A 434 -6.14 36.30 41.24
N PHE A 435 -7.03 36.38 42.37
CA PHE A 435 -6.67 35.62 43.57
C PHE A 435 -7.57 34.39 43.71
N LEU A 436 -6.85 33.19 43.72
CA LEU A 436 -7.61 31.94 43.89
C LEU A 436 -7.52 31.46 45.34
N TYR A 437 -8.70 30.98 45.85
CA TYR A 437 -8.69 30.50 47.24
C TYR A 437 -9.13 29.04 47.29
N GLY A 438 -8.48 28.36 48.13
CA GLY A 438 -8.83 26.95 48.30
C GLY A 438 -10.22 26.75 48.90
N GLN A 439 -10.92 25.70 48.55
CA GLN A 439 -12.24 25.30 49.07
C GLN A 439 -12.28 25.37 50.59
N HIS A 440 -11.25 25.04 51.28
CA HIS A 440 -11.19 25.15 52.73
C HIS A 440 -10.16 26.19 53.16
N PRO A 441 -10.65 27.36 53.85
CA PRO A 441 -9.73 28.40 54.31
C PRO A 441 -8.64 27.85 55.23
N TYR A 442 -7.40 28.42 54.98
CA TYR A 442 -6.29 27.96 55.82
C TYR A 442 -6.12 28.89 57.03
N SER A 443 -6.33 28.39 58.24
CA SER A 443 -6.00 29.24 59.40
C SER A 443 -4.65 28.83 60.00
N LYS A 444 -3.74 29.81 60.13
CA LYS A 444 -2.49 29.59 60.86
C LYS A 444 -2.68 28.64 62.05
N LEU A 445 -3.95 28.57 62.52
CA LEU A 445 -4.22 27.75 63.72
C LEU A 445 -4.33 26.27 63.35
N SER A 446 -4.52 26.02 62.00
CA SER A 446 -4.64 24.62 61.52
C SER A 446 -3.26 23.98 61.40
N GLY A 447 -2.20 24.79 61.65
CA GLY A 447 -0.80 24.38 61.68
C GLY A 447 -0.26 24.25 63.10
N TYR A 448 0.01 23.03 63.58
CA TYR A 448 0.51 22.71 64.92
C TYR A 448 1.51 23.75 65.40
N ASP A 449 1.28 24.40 66.58
CA ASP A 449 1.74 25.33 67.60
C ASP A 449 3.27 25.29 67.76
N SER A 450 4.11 24.81 66.61
CA SER A 450 5.53 25.10 66.81
C SER A 450 6.39 24.37 65.77
N ASN A 451 5.90 24.00 64.46
CA ASN A 451 6.82 23.37 63.51
C ASN A 451 6.21 23.35 62.11
N TYR A 452 6.77 24.16 61.21
CA TYR A 452 6.62 24.32 59.76
C TYR A 452 5.61 23.32 59.19
N SER A 453 4.47 23.72 58.76
CA SER A 453 3.52 22.90 58.00
C SER A 453 3.76 23.04 56.49
N LEU A 454 4.23 21.89 55.89
CA LEU A 454 4.40 21.85 54.43
C LEU A 454 3.07 21.52 53.75
N PHE A 455 2.60 22.50 53.01
CA PHE A 455 1.33 22.32 52.28
C PHE A 455 1.60 22.07 50.80
N TYR A 456 0.83 21.05 50.32
CA TYR A 456 0.93 20.73 48.88
C TYR A 456 -0.35 21.12 48.16
N PHE A 457 -0.17 21.98 47.07
CA PHE A 457 -1.32 22.26 46.19
C PHE A 457 -0.99 21.90 44.75
N GLU A 458 -2.05 21.23 44.21
CA GLU A 458 -1.91 21.01 42.76
C GLU A 458 -2.91 21.87 41.98
N VAL A 459 -2.34 22.74 41.12
CA VAL A 459 -3.22 23.58 40.28
C VAL A 459 -3.01 23.22 38.81
N LYS A 460 -4.19 22.83 38.22
CA LYS A 460 -4.12 22.58 36.77
C LYS A 460 -4.71 23.76 35.99
N ILE A 461 -3.78 24.35 35.16
CA ILE A 461 -4.24 25.52 34.41
C ILE A 461 -4.22 25.20 32.92
N PHE A 462 -5.37 25.41 32.18
CA PHE A 462 -5.44 25.25 30.73
C PHE A 462 -5.31 26.61 30.03
N LYS A 463 -4.27 26.51 29.15
CA LYS A 463 -4.02 27.74 28.39
C LYS A 463 -4.66 27.65 27.00
N GLU A 464 -5.38 28.67 26.59
CA GLU A 464 -5.87 28.73 25.19
C GLU A 464 -4.82 29.38 24.29
N LEU A 465 -4.20 28.69 23.27
CA LEU A 465 -3.25 28.64 22.16
C LEU A 465 -2.83 30.04 21.71
N ASP A 466 -2.70 31.12 22.72
CA ASP A 466 -2.11 32.35 22.15
C ASP A 466 -1.79 33.34 23.26
N SER A 467 -1.72 32.93 24.55
CA SER A 467 -1.41 33.92 25.60
C SER A 467 0.02 33.70 26.11
N LYS A 468 0.92 34.77 25.93
CA LYS A 468 2.37 34.78 26.21
C LYS A 468 2.64 34.90 27.71
N ILE A 469 1.54 35.31 28.56
CA ILE A 469 1.90 35.44 29.98
C ILE A 469 0.62 35.29 30.81
N CYS A 470 0.59 34.26 31.70
CA CYS A 470 -0.54 34.11 32.64
C CYS A 470 -0.08 34.38 34.07
N TYR A 471 -0.89 35.33 34.82
CA TYR A 471 -0.57 35.58 36.22
C TYR A 471 -1.66 34.99 37.12
N ALA A 472 -1.26 33.97 37.89
CA ALA A 472 -2.23 33.57 38.92
C ALA A 472 -1.61 33.66 40.32
N GLY A 473 -2.36 34.33 41.26
CA GLY A 473 -1.93 34.37 42.66
C GLY A 473 -2.83 33.54 43.57
N ILE A 474 -2.19 32.64 44.34
CA ILE A 474 -2.96 31.94 45.38
C ILE A 474 -2.97 32.75 46.67
N GLY A 475 -4.21 33.24 47.00
CA GLY A 475 -4.33 34.06 48.20
C GLY A 475 -4.70 33.24 49.43
N PHE A 476 -4.00 33.63 50.59
CA PHE A 476 -4.36 33.01 51.87
C PHE A 476 -5.20 33.98 52.72
N ASP A 477 -6.19 33.47 53.48
CA ASP A 477 -7.05 34.29 54.36
C ASP A 477 -6.22 35.07 55.37
N VAL A 478 -4.92 35.15 55.17
CA VAL A 478 -4.06 36.01 56.00
C VAL A 478 -3.60 37.21 55.17
N GLN A 479 -3.84 38.41 55.78
CA GLN A 479 -3.48 39.66 55.09
C GLN A 479 -2.03 39.65 54.62
N ASN A 480 -1.81 39.77 53.23
CA ASN A 480 -0.49 39.99 52.62
C ASN A 480 0.25 38.67 52.40
N THR A 481 -0.51 37.50 52.47
CA THR A 481 0.16 36.23 52.17
C THR A 481 -0.37 35.65 50.86
N ASN A 482 0.38 36.04 49.82
CA ASN A 482 -0.09 35.58 48.50
C ASN A 482 1.02 34.82 47.77
N ILE A 483 0.60 33.66 47.20
CA ILE A 483 1.53 32.98 46.28
C ILE A 483 1.17 33.33 44.83
N PHE A 484 2.26 33.84 44.16
CA PHE A 484 2.01 34.29 42.78
C PHE A 484 2.50 33.23 41.80
N LEU A 485 1.55 32.72 40.99
CA LEU A 485 1.98 31.79 39.94
C LEU A 485 2.05 32.47 38.57
N CYS A 486 3.33 32.59 38.06
CA CYS A 486 3.52 33.22 36.75
C CYS A 486 4.12 32.20 35.77
N ASN A 487 3.37 32.02 34.64
CA ASN A 487 3.94 31.16 33.60
C ASN A 487 4.81 31.94 32.61
N TYR A 488 6.02 32.35 33.07
CA TYR A 488 6.94 33.04 32.14
C TYR A 488 7.59 32.03 31.20
N SER A 489 7.01 31.74 29.96
CA SER A 489 7.67 30.83 29.00
C SER A 489 8.33 31.61 27.87
N ILE A 490 9.33 32.73 28.08
CA ILE A 490 10.33 33.04 27.04
C ILE A 490 10.97 34.40 27.36
N ILE A 491 12.14 34.47 28.17
CA ILE A 491 13.30 35.28 27.78
C ILE A 491 14.30 35.31 28.94
N LEU A 492 14.43 34.36 29.86
CA LEU A 492 15.61 34.50 30.74
C LEU A 492 16.82 33.81 30.10
N GLY A 493 16.61 33.09 28.97
CA GLY A 493 17.80 32.53 28.31
C GLY A 493 18.44 33.51 27.33
N GLU A 494 17.79 34.65 26.95
CA GLU A 494 18.37 35.66 26.04
C GLU A 494 18.84 36.90 26.80
N ILE A 495 18.44 37.12 28.07
CA ILE A 495 18.91 38.23 28.92
C ILE A 495 20.14 37.75 29.72
N ILE A 496 20.37 36.37 29.86
CA ILE A 496 21.59 35.91 30.55
C ILE A 496 22.71 35.75 29.53
N LYS A 497 22.43 35.75 28.19
CA LYS A 497 23.46 35.79 27.14
C LYS A 497 23.87 37.22 26.81
N ASN A 498 23.07 38.22 27.19
CA ASN A 498 23.43 39.63 26.97
C ASN A 498 23.96 40.28 28.24
N LEU A 499 24.00 39.54 29.36
CA LEU A 499 24.55 40.08 30.60
C LEU A 499 25.88 39.40 30.94
N ASN A 500 26.29 38.37 30.06
CA ASN A 500 27.65 37.83 30.16
C ASN A 500 28.45 38.12 28.89
N GLY A 501 28.22 39.17 28.05
CA GLY A 501 29.15 39.87 27.14
C GLY A 501 29.33 41.34 27.51
#